data_AF-A0A7D5CAS1-F1
#
_entry.id   AF-A0A7D5CAS1-F1
#
_cell.length_a   1.000
_cell.length_b   1.000
_cell.length_c   1.000
_cell.angle_alpha   90.00
_cell.angle_beta   90.00
_cell.angle_gamma   90.00
#
_symmetry.space_group_name_H-M   'P 1'
#
loop_
_entity.id
_entity.type
_entity.pdbx_description
1 polymer ?
#
loop_
_entity_poly.entity_id
_entity_poly.type
_entity_poly.pdbx_seq_one_letter_code
_entity_poly.pdbx_strand_id
1 'polypeptide(L)'
;MSGESARGDGATRTATVRTTHADAALVAAALAPDETDSMATRVDGDAIECAVERPTTGGLRSTVDDHVVNLRVADRIVERARAHLAADDGGRRSDTNGDTTNT
;
A
#
# COMPACT_ATOMS: atom_id res chain seq x y z
N MET A 1 -19.57 -31.28 34.11
CA MET A 1 -20.47 -30.13 33.97
C MET A 1 -19.90 -29.00 34.81
N SER A 2 -19.57 -27.81 34.36
CA SER A 2 -19.50 -27.21 33.03
C SER A 2 -18.56 -26.01 33.23
N GLY A 3 -17.56 -25.89 32.37
CA GLY A 3 -16.59 -24.79 32.40
C GLY A 3 -16.16 -24.46 30.99
N GLU A 4 -17.12 -24.49 30.06
CA GLU A 4 -16.94 -23.95 28.72
C GLU A 4 -16.96 -22.43 28.87
N SER A 5 -15.78 -21.85 29.12
CA SER A 5 -15.57 -20.44 28.85
C SER A 5 -16.02 -20.22 27.42
N ALA A 6 -17.10 -19.45 27.25
CA ALA A 6 -17.50 -18.90 25.97
C ALA A 6 -16.34 -18.04 25.43
N ARG A 7 -15.37 -18.70 24.78
CA ARG A 7 -14.37 -18.04 23.95
C ARG A 7 -15.21 -17.43 22.82
N GLY A 8 -15.23 -16.11 22.77
CA GLY A 8 -16.21 -15.33 22.00
C GLY A 8 -16.21 -15.66 20.51
N ASP A 9 -17.04 -16.62 20.14
CA ASP A 9 -17.19 -17.19 18.79
C ASP A 9 -18.22 -16.44 17.93
N GLY A 10 -18.48 -15.15 18.20
CA GLY A 10 -19.60 -14.44 17.54
C GLY A 10 -19.41 -12.97 17.19
N ALA A 11 -18.34 -12.29 17.61
CA ALA A 11 -18.15 -10.88 17.29
C ALA A 11 -16.88 -10.68 16.44
N THR A 12 -17.03 -10.26 15.20
CA THR A 12 -15.91 -9.78 14.38
C THR A 12 -15.35 -8.50 14.98
N ARG A 13 -14.03 -8.36 15.00
CA ARG A 13 -13.33 -7.12 15.39
C ARG A 13 -12.85 -6.46 14.12
N THR A 14 -13.09 -5.16 14.04
CA THR A 14 -12.81 -4.38 12.83
C THR A 14 -11.85 -3.24 13.13
N ALA A 15 -11.01 -2.91 12.16
CA ALA A 15 -10.19 -1.70 12.16
C ALA A 15 -10.21 -1.08 10.77
N THR A 16 -10.03 0.24 10.71
CA THR A 16 -9.88 0.96 9.45
C THR A 16 -8.61 1.80 9.54
N VAL A 17 -7.71 1.59 8.58
CA VAL A 17 -6.50 2.41 8.40
C VAL A 17 -6.74 3.31 7.19
N ARG A 18 -6.59 4.63 7.37
CA ARG A 18 -6.71 5.61 6.31
C ARG A 18 -5.45 6.47 6.22
N THR A 19 -4.82 6.51 5.05
CA THR A 19 -3.58 7.25 4.82
C THR A 19 -3.61 7.99 3.50
N THR A 20 -2.88 9.09 3.40
CA THR A 20 -2.77 9.91 2.19
C THR A 20 -1.42 9.71 1.51
N HIS A 21 -1.42 9.68 0.18
CA HIS A 21 -0.26 9.39 -0.64
C HIS A 21 -0.23 10.30 -1.87
N ALA A 22 0.97 10.65 -2.33
CA ALA A 22 1.14 11.43 -3.56
C ALA A 22 0.63 10.68 -4.82
N ASP A 23 0.47 9.36 -4.73
CA ASP A 23 -0.17 8.51 -5.74
C ASP A 23 -0.76 7.27 -5.10
N ALA A 24 -1.93 7.48 -4.52
CA ALA A 24 -2.67 6.43 -3.82
C ALA A 24 -3.01 5.25 -4.74
N ALA A 25 -3.28 5.48 -6.02
CA ALA A 25 -3.59 4.41 -6.97
C ALA A 25 -2.40 3.48 -7.18
N LEU A 26 -1.20 4.03 -7.40
CA LEU A 26 0.00 3.23 -7.60
C LEU A 26 0.46 2.53 -6.31
N VAL A 27 0.34 3.20 -5.15
CA VAL A 27 0.64 2.58 -3.85
C VAL A 27 -0.34 1.44 -3.56
N ALA A 28 -1.64 1.62 -3.82
CA ALA A 28 -2.63 0.54 -3.65
C ALA A 28 -2.36 -0.64 -4.60
N ALA A 29 -1.94 -0.38 -5.84
CA ALA A 29 -1.54 -1.44 -6.77
C ALA A 29 -0.32 -2.23 -6.27
N ALA A 30 0.62 -1.57 -5.61
CA ALA A 30 1.78 -2.22 -4.99
C ALA A 30 1.42 -3.03 -3.74
N LEU A 31 0.31 -2.73 -3.06
CA LEU A 31 -0.19 -3.48 -1.91
C LEU A 31 -1.01 -4.72 -2.29
N ALA A 32 -1.67 -4.69 -3.45
CA ALA A 32 -2.58 -5.74 -3.91
C ALA A 32 -2.04 -7.19 -3.78
N PRO A 33 -0.74 -7.49 -3.97
CA PRO A 33 -0.21 -8.84 -3.80
C PRO A 33 -0.32 -9.42 -2.37
N ASP A 34 -0.35 -8.56 -1.34
CA ASP A 34 -0.37 -8.97 0.08
C ASP A 34 -1.77 -8.90 0.69
N GLU A 35 -2.76 -8.45 -0.08
CA GLU A 35 -4.15 -8.37 0.39
C GLU A 35 -4.73 -9.79 0.56
N THR A 36 -5.59 -9.93 1.57
CA THR A 36 -6.26 -11.20 1.90
C THR A 36 -7.75 -10.96 2.02
N ASP A 37 -8.56 -12.02 2.07
CA ASP A 37 -10.01 -11.91 2.27
C ASP A 37 -10.42 -11.19 3.58
N SER A 38 -9.50 -11.07 4.53
CA SER A 38 -9.70 -10.30 5.77
C SER A 38 -9.48 -8.80 5.63
N MET A 39 -9.11 -8.34 4.42
CA MET A 39 -8.76 -6.96 4.11
C MET A 39 -9.59 -6.47 2.91
N ALA A 40 -10.04 -5.22 2.99
CA ALA A 40 -10.72 -4.54 1.91
C ALA A 40 -10.10 -3.16 1.72
N THR A 41 -9.26 -3.05 0.68
CA THR A 41 -8.57 -1.80 0.33
C THR A 41 -9.31 -1.06 -0.77
N ARG A 42 -9.53 0.24 -0.55
CA ARG A 42 -10.16 1.16 -1.52
C ARG A 42 -9.37 2.46 -1.63
N VAL A 43 -9.41 3.07 -2.81
CA VAL A 43 -8.78 4.36 -3.09
C VAL A 43 -9.85 5.43 -3.27
N ASP A 44 -9.67 6.57 -2.62
CA ASP A 44 -10.53 7.75 -2.69
C ASP A 44 -9.66 9.00 -2.85
N GLY A 45 -9.45 9.42 -4.10
CA GLY A 45 -8.53 10.52 -4.42
C GLY A 45 -7.08 10.20 -4.04
N ASP A 46 -6.53 10.96 -3.10
CA ASP A 46 -5.19 10.77 -2.55
C ASP A 46 -5.16 9.84 -1.32
N ALA A 47 -6.32 9.32 -0.90
CA ALA A 47 -6.43 8.47 0.28
C ALA A 47 -6.55 7.00 -0.09
N ILE A 48 -5.82 6.15 0.63
CA ILE A 48 -6.04 4.71 0.71
C ILE A 48 -6.76 4.43 2.02
N GLU A 49 -7.82 3.64 1.96
CA GLU A 49 -8.53 3.13 3.13
C GLU A 49 -8.55 1.61 3.08
N CYS A 50 -8.02 0.97 4.13
CA CYS A 50 -8.05 -0.48 4.30
C CYS A 50 -8.91 -0.82 5.51
N ALA A 51 -10.00 -1.55 5.29
CA ALA A 51 -10.80 -2.15 6.33
C ALA A 51 -10.32 -3.57 6.61
N VAL A 52 -10.11 -3.90 7.89
CA VAL A 52 -9.64 -5.22 8.33
C VAL A 52 -10.64 -5.84 9.28
N GLU A 53 -10.98 -7.10 9.04
CA GLU A 53 -11.94 -7.87 9.84
C GLU A 53 -11.31 -9.17 10.37
N ARG A 54 -11.23 -9.33 11.70
CA ARG A 54 -10.65 -10.53 12.34
C ARG A 54 -11.48 -11.00 13.54
N PRO A 55 -11.48 -12.30 13.85
CA PRO A 55 -12.26 -12.84 14.97
C PRO A 55 -11.70 -12.45 16.35
N THR A 56 -10.39 -12.15 16.42
CA THR A 56 -9.71 -11.82 17.68
C THR A 56 -9.00 -10.47 17.59
N THR A 57 -8.88 -9.77 18.71
CA THR A 57 -8.12 -8.52 18.81
C THR A 57 -6.64 -8.72 18.50
N GLY A 58 -6.05 -9.85 18.91
CA GLY A 58 -4.67 -10.20 18.59
C GLY A 58 -4.46 -10.39 17.09
N GLY A 59 -5.38 -11.10 16.41
CA GLY A 59 -5.36 -11.24 14.96
C GLY A 59 -5.54 -9.92 14.24
N LEU A 60 -6.48 -9.08 14.69
CA LEU A 60 -6.71 -7.74 14.15
C LEU A 60 -5.45 -6.88 14.24
N ARG A 61 -4.83 -6.83 15.44
CA ARG A 61 -3.59 -6.08 15.67
C ARG A 61 -2.48 -6.54 14.73
N SER A 62 -2.26 -7.85 14.63
CA SER A 62 -1.19 -8.39 13.77
C SER A 62 -1.38 -7.97 12.31
N THR A 63 -2.59 -8.11 11.77
CA THR A 63 -2.87 -7.70 10.39
C THR A 63 -2.71 -6.21 10.17
N VAL A 64 -3.17 -5.38 11.10
CA VAL A 64 -2.99 -3.93 11.00
C VAL A 64 -1.51 -3.54 11.06
N ASP A 65 -0.74 -4.14 11.98
CA ASP A 65 0.70 -3.90 12.10
C ASP A 65 1.43 -4.29 10.79
N ASP A 66 1.12 -5.47 10.22
CA ASP A 66 1.69 -5.94 8.94
C ASP A 66 1.28 -5.02 7.77
N HIS A 67 0.00 -4.63 7.68
CA HIS A 67 -0.49 -3.74 6.63
C HIS A 67 0.21 -2.37 6.66
N VAL A 68 0.43 -1.79 7.84
CA VAL A 68 1.15 -0.51 7.97
C VAL A 68 2.62 -0.65 7.55
N VAL A 69 3.26 -1.78 7.81
CA VAL A 69 4.62 -2.06 7.32
C VAL A 69 4.63 -2.16 5.80
N ASN A 70 3.72 -2.94 5.21
CA ASN A 70 3.60 -3.10 3.77
C ASN A 70 3.31 -1.76 3.07
N LEU A 71 2.41 -0.94 3.63
CA LEU A 71 2.10 0.42 3.15
C LEU A 71 3.35 1.31 3.07
N ARG A 72 4.19 1.31 4.11
CA ARG A 72 5.43 2.11 4.13
C ARG A 72 6.44 1.64 3.09
N VAL A 73 6.51 0.33 2.85
CA VAL A 73 7.38 -0.24 1.83
C VAL A 73 6.89 0.13 0.44
N ALA A 74 5.59 -0.05 0.17
CA ALA A 74 4.95 0.33 -1.08
C ALA A 74 5.16 1.82 -1.41
N ASP A 75 4.87 2.71 -0.46
CA ASP A 75 5.04 4.16 -0.63
C ASP A 75 6.48 4.54 -1.00
N ARG A 76 7.47 3.96 -0.30
CA ARG A 76 8.90 4.20 -0.58
C ARG A 76 9.33 3.65 -1.95
N ILE A 77 8.83 2.50 -2.36
CA ILE A 77 9.16 1.93 -3.68
C ILE A 77 8.59 2.83 -4.78
N VAL A 78 7.35 3.29 -4.62
CA VAL A 78 6.71 4.21 -5.56
C VAL A 78 7.46 5.54 -5.67
N GLU A 79 7.85 6.14 -4.53
CA GLU A 79 8.67 7.35 -4.49
C GLU A 79 9.98 7.16 -5.27
N ARG A 80 10.70 6.06 -5.03
CA ARG A 80 11.96 5.75 -5.71
C ARG A 80 11.80 5.51 -7.19
N ALA A 81 10.76 4.78 -7.59
CA ALA A 81 10.46 4.53 -9.01
C ALA A 81 10.22 5.85 -9.76
N ARG A 82 9.47 6.78 -9.16
CA ARG A 82 9.23 8.13 -9.72
C ARG A 82 10.50 8.94 -9.86
N ALA A 83 11.34 8.94 -8.82
CA ALA A 83 12.62 9.64 -8.85
C ALA A 83 13.54 9.08 -9.94
N HIS A 84 13.56 7.75 -10.13
CA HIS A 84 14.34 7.09 -11.16
C HIS A 84 13.87 7.47 -12.58
N LEU A 85 12.56 7.42 -12.83
CA LEU A 85 11.97 7.82 -14.11
C LEU A 85 12.27 9.30 -14.43
N ALA A 86 12.17 10.19 -13.44
CA ALA A 86 12.49 11.60 -13.62
C ALA A 86 13.97 11.86 -13.96
N ALA A 87 14.89 11.06 -13.40
CA ALA A 87 16.32 11.14 -13.72
C ALA A 87 16.63 10.63 -15.13
N ASP A 88 16.01 9.53 -15.56
CA ASP A 88 16.17 8.95 -16.89
C ASP A 88 15.60 9.87 -17.99
N ASP A 89 14.45 10.50 -17.74
CA ASP A 89 13.86 11.52 -18.62
C ASP A 89 14.74 12.77 -18.76
N GLY A 90 15.55 13.08 -17.73
CA GLY A 90 16.55 14.14 -17.76
C GLY A 90 17.79 13.75 -18.58
N GLY A 91 18.19 12.47 -18.55
CA GLY A 91 19.31 11.94 -19.32
C GLY A 91 19.03 11.90 -20.83
N ARG A 92 17.85 11.40 -21.24
CA ARG A 92 17.51 11.26 -22.66
C ARG A 92 17.37 12.58 -23.43
N ARG A 93 17.10 13.70 -22.75
CA ARG A 93 17.07 15.04 -23.38
C ARG A 93 18.46 15.59 -23.71
N SER A 94 19.53 14.98 -23.20
CA SER A 94 20.91 15.42 -23.47
C SER A 94 21.50 14.86 -24.76
N ASP A 95 20.88 13.84 -25.37
CA ASP A 95 21.46 13.09 -26.50
C ASP A 95 21.11 13.67 -27.88
N THR A 96 20.39 14.79 -27.95
CA THR A 96 19.94 15.39 -29.23
C THR A 96 20.86 16.50 -29.77
N ASN A 97 22.03 16.75 -29.18
CA ASN A 97 22.99 17.72 -29.74
C ASN A 97 24.10 17.02 -30.52
N GLY A 98 23.96 17.00 -31.85
CA GLY A 98 25.06 16.64 -32.73
C GLY A 98 24.77 16.51 -34.23
N ASP A 99 23.63 16.98 -34.74
CA ASP A 99 23.50 17.24 -36.18
C ASP A 99 23.84 18.71 -36.45
N THR A 100 25.10 18.97 -36.79
CA THR A 100 25.49 20.24 -37.41
C THR A 100 26.49 19.97 -38.53
N THR A 101 25.94 19.81 -39.73
CA THR A 101 26.46 20.23 -41.04
C THR A 101 27.98 20.31 -41.21
N ASN A 102 28.55 19.31 -41.89
CA ASN A 102 29.86 19.44 -42.53
C ASN A 102 29.65 20.10 -43.90
N THR A 103 30.09 21.35 -44.08
CA THR A 103 30.23 22.05 -45.37
C THR A 103 31.70 22.23 -45.69
#